data_AF-A0A182I8C7-F1
#
_entry.id   AF-A0A182I8C7-F1
#
_cell.length_a   1.000
_cell.length_b   1.000
_cell.length_c   1.000
_cell.angle_alpha   90.00
_cell.angle_beta   90.00
_cell.angle_gamma   90.00
#
_symmetry.space_group_name_H-M   'P 1'
#
loop_
_entity.id
_entity.type
_entity.pdbx_description
1 polymer ?
#
loop_
_entity_poly.entity_id
_entity_poly.type
_entity_poly.pdbx_seq_one_letter_code
_entity_poly.pdbx_strand_id
1 'polypeptide(L)'
;MAGVWYYTGMVTTMICALLVASSKTQRCGQRMVVNLLTVNGTQARDGNWPWNAILFSNDNESFAYRCGGTILDQNTVVTHYDVSNYANDIALIRLRDRADITQSNVKPICLPVTKELRRQQFYPLHTNIVVHE
;
A
#
# COMPACT_ATOMS: atom_id res chain seq x y z
N MET A 1 -0.99 20.83 49.46
CA MET A 1 -0.72 21.42 48.13
C MET A 1 0.12 20.49 47.23
N ALA A 2 1.17 19.82 47.74
CA ALA A 2 2.01 18.90 46.96
C ALA A 2 1.29 17.70 46.28
N GLY A 3 0.25 17.14 46.91
CA GLY A 3 -0.48 16.00 46.35
C GLY A 3 -1.23 16.30 45.04
N VAL A 4 -1.65 17.56 44.85
CA VAL A 4 -2.32 17.99 43.61
C VAL A 4 -1.33 17.98 42.44
N TRP A 5 -0.11 18.48 42.66
CA TRP A 5 0.97 18.50 41.65
C TRP A 5 1.43 17.09 41.24
N TYR A 6 1.48 16.15 42.20
CA TYR A 6 1.82 14.75 41.93
C TYR A 6 0.74 14.07 41.07
N TYR A 7 -0.52 14.27 41.42
CA TYR A 7 -1.66 13.69 40.70
C TYR A 7 -1.79 14.26 39.28
N THR A 8 -1.65 15.59 39.12
CA THR A 8 -1.64 16.21 37.78
C THR A 8 -0.49 15.70 36.93
N GLY A 9 0.71 15.52 37.52
CA GLY A 9 1.88 14.96 36.84
C GLY A 9 1.62 13.54 36.33
N MET A 10 1.11 12.65 37.18
CA MET A 10 0.78 11.26 36.81
C MET A 10 -0.29 11.17 35.71
N VAL A 11 -1.32 12.02 35.77
CA VAL A 11 -2.38 12.05 34.75
C VAL A 11 -1.83 12.54 33.42
N THR A 12 -1.01 13.60 33.42
CA THR A 12 -0.39 14.09 32.17
C THR A 12 0.56 13.09 31.54
N THR A 13 1.35 12.33 32.31
CA THR A 13 2.25 11.31 31.78
C THR A 13 1.50 10.11 31.21
N MET A 14 0.42 9.67 31.87
CA MET A 14 -0.47 8.62 31.35
C MET A 14 -1.15 9.03 30.04
N ILE A 15 -1.67 10.26 29.96
CA ILE A 15 -2.24 10.80 28.72
C ILE A 15 -1.18 10.86 27.62
N CYS A 16 0.03 11.35 27.91
CA CYS A 16 1.14 11.33 26.96
C CYS A 16 1.48 9.92 26.48
N ALA A 17 1.56 8.94 27.38
CA ALA A 17 1.85 7.55 27.03
C ALA A 17 0.76 6.94 26.12
N LEU A 18 -0.51 7.24 26.38
CA LEU A 18 -1.64 6.82 25.54
C LEU A 18 -1.60 7.50 24.16
N LEU A 19 -1.25 8.78 24.08
CA LEU A 19 -1.11 9.52 22.82
C LEU A 19 0.06 8.98 21.99
N VAL A 20 1.20 8.67 22.61
CA VAL A 20 2.39 8.10 21.94
C VAL A 20 2.12 6.68 21.43
N ALA A 21 1.35 5.87 22.16
CA ALA A 21 1.01 4.51 21.73
C ALA A 21 0.05 4.46 20.51
N SER A 22 -0.68 5.55 20.22
CA SER A 22 -1.71 5.59 19.18
C SER A 22 -1.15 5.85 17.76
N SER A 23 0.12 6.26 17.62
CA SER A 23 0.66 6.60 16.30
C SER A 23 0.99 5.34 15.48
N LYS A 24 0.02 4.83 14.71
CA LYS A 24 0.28 3.84 13.65
C LYS A 24 1.09 4.51 12.54
N THR A 25 2.40 4.28 12.52
CA THR A 25 3.24 4.73 11.40
C THR A 25 2.95 3.84 10.19
N GLN A 26 2.35 4.41 9.14
CA GLN A 26 2.11 3.70 7.88
C GLN A 26 3.45 3.41 7.20
N ARG A 27 3.92 2.15 7.30
CA ARG A 27 5.11 1.68 6.59
C ARG A 27 4.72 1.27 5.18
N CYS A 28 5.40 1.82 4.18
CA CYS A 28 5.19 1.51 2.77
C CYS A 28 6.35 0.69 2.19
N GLY A 29 6.11 -0.01 1.08
CA GLY A 29 7.16 -0.67 0.29
C GLY A 29 7.88 -1.83 0.97
N GLN A 30 7.36 -2.31 2.10
CA GLN A 30 7.92 -3.47 2.80
C GLN A 30 7.31 -4.75 2.25
N ARG A 31 8.15 -5.59 1.64
CA ARG A 31 7.75 -6.94 1.23
C ARG A 31 7.61 -7.83 2.46
N MET A 32 6.67 -8.76 2.40
CA MET A 32 6.49 -9.76 3.47
C MET A 32 7.56 -10.86 3.46
N VAL A 33 8.35 -10.95 2.39
CA VAL A 33 9.43 -11.93 2.25
C VAL A 33 10.72 -11.22 1.85
N VAL A 34 11.80 -11.50 2.57
CA VAL A 34 13.13 -10.90 2.37
C VAL A 34 14.05 -11.67 1.41
N ASN A 35 13.71 -12.92 1.04
CA ASN A 35 14.61 -13.83 0.30
C ASN A 35 14.01 -14.40 -1.00
N LEU A 36 13.39 -13.57 -1.85
CA LEU A 36 12.97 -13.96 -3.20
C LEU A 36 13.73 -13.15 -4.23
N LEU A 37 14.82 -13.71 -4.76
CA LEU A 37 15.33 -13.31 -6.06
C LEU A 37 14.41 -13.96 -7.10
N THR A 38 13.39 -13.22 -7.56
CA THR A 38 12.54 -13.67 -8.67
C THR A 38 13.35 -13.57 -9.96
N VAL A 39 14.19 -14.57 -10.19
CA VAL A 39 14.87 -14.78 -11.46
C VAL A 39 13.94 -15.68 -12.28
N ASN A 40 13.64 -15.29 -13.52
CA ASN A 40 12.86 -16.07 -14.49
C ASN A 40 11.33 -16.20 -14.24
N GLY A 41 10.71 -15.26 -13.51
CA GLY A 41 9.24 -15.12 -13.48
C GLY A 41 8.47 -16.25 -12.76
N THR A 42 8.81 -16.53 -11.50
CA THR A 42 8.08 -17.51 -10.68
C THR A 42 6.77 -16.92 -10.13
N GLN A 43 5.77 -17.79 -9.94
CA GLN A 43 4.47 -17.39 -9.39
C GLN A 43 4.65 -16.68 -8.04
N ALA A 44 4.07 -15.49 -7.92
CA ALA A 44 4.01 -14.79 -6.66
C ALA A 44 3.05 -15.53 -5.72
N ARG A 45 3.49 -15.80 -4.48
CA ARG A 45 2.57 -16.31 -3.46
C ARG A 45 1.66 -15.19 -2.98
N ASP A 46 0.42 -15.55 -2.66
CA ASP A 46 -0.58 -14.64 -2.11
C ASP A 46 -0.02 -13.89 -0.89
N GLY A 47 -0.26 -12.58 -0.85
CA GLY A 47 0.19 -11.70 0.22
C GLY A 47 1.68 -11.32 0.21
N ASN A 48 2.54 -11.93 -0.62
CA ASN A 48 3.96 -11.54 -0.69
C ASN A 48 4.15 -10.09 -1.18
N TRP A 49 3.21 -9.61 -2.00
CA TRP A 49 3.17 -8.27 -2.57
C TRP A 49 1.94 -7.53 -2.03
N PRO A 50 2.00 -7.04 -0.79
CA PRO A 50 0.82 -6.59 -0.06
C PRO A 50 0.17 -5.31 -0.62
N TRP A 51 0.82 -4.65 -1.59
CA TRP A 51 0.27 -3.50 -2.31
C TRP A 51 -0.45 -3.87 -3.60
N ASN A 52 -0.36 -5.12 -4.07
CA ASN A 52 -1.07 -5.55 -5.26
C ASN A 52 -2.58 -5.52 -5.01
N ALA A 53 -3.32 -4.88 -5.91
CA ALA A 53 -4.77 -4.80 -5.87
C ALA A 53 -5.34 -5.28 -7.21
N ILE A 54 -6.57 -5.79 -7.18
CA ILE A 54 -7.32 -6.22 -8.36
C ILE A 54 -8.61 -5.43 -8.43
N LEU A 55 -8.96 -4.96 -9.64
CA LEU A 55 -10.18 -4.22 -9.92
C LEU A 55 -11.16 -5.14 -10.65
N PHE A 56 -12.29 -5.40 -9.98
CA PHE A 56 -13.42 -6.11 -10.55
C PHE A 56 -14.50 -5.11 -10.95
N SER A 57 -15.09 -5.32 -12.14
CA SER A 57 -16.34 -4.66 -12.54
C SER A 57 -17.50 -5.54 -12.15
N ASN A 58 -18.57 -4.92 -11.65
CA ASN A 58 -19.83 -5.62 -11.46
C ASN A 58 -20.70 -5.36 -12.69
N ASP A 59 -20.77 -6.34 -13.57
CA ASP A 59 -21.64 -6.32 -14.75
C ASP A 59 -22.69 -7.42 -14.56
N ASN A 60 -23.97 -7.05 -14.41
CA ASN A 60 -25.08 -8.01 -14.32
C ASN A 60 -24.84 -9.16 -13.32
N GLU A 61 -24.40 -8.83 -12.10
CA GLU A 61 -24.10 -9.81 -11.02
C GLU A 61 -22.90 -10.73 -11.27
N SER A 62 -22.13 -10.48 -12.34
CA SER A 62 -20.83 -11.13 -12.58
C SER A 62 -19.68 -10.19 -12.23
N PHE A 63 -18.74 -10.68 -11.41
CA PHE A 63 -17.50 -9.97 -11.10
C PHE A 63 -16.47 -10.28 -12.19
N ALA A 64 -16.36 -9.39 -13.17
CA ALA A 64 -15.36 -9.51 -14.24
C ALA A 64 -14.05 -8.84 -13.81
N TYR A 65 -12.93 -9.56 -13.91
CA TYR A 65 -11.60 -8.97 -13.78
C TYR A 65 -11.40 -7.91 -14.87
N ARG A 66 -11.00 -6.70 -14.50
CA ARG A 66 -10.71 -5.62 -15.46
C ARG A 66 -9.24 -5.31 -15.54
N CYS A 67 -8.66 -4.97 -14.39
CA CYS A 67 -7.32 -4.40 -14.32
C CYS A 67 -6.66 -4.74 -12.98
N GLY A 68 -5.33 -4.67 -12.97
CA GLY A 68 -4.57 -4.59 -11.73
C GLY A 68 -4.57 -3.18 -11.15
N GLY A 69 -4.08 -3.05 -9.92
CA GLY A 69 -3.88 -1.79 -9.23
C GLY A 69 -2.78 -1.91 -8.17
N THR A 70 -2.43 -0.78 -7.59
CA THR A 70 -1.44 -0.70 -6.52
C THR A 70 -1.92 0.21 -5.39
N ILE A 71 -1.89 -0.27 -4.15
CA ILE A 71 -2.30 0.48 -2.97
C ILE A 71 -1.23 1.55 -2.65
N LEU A 72 -1.64 2.82 -2.61
CA LEU A 72 -0.77 3.94 -2.22
C LEU A 72 -0.95 4.32 -0.73
N ASP A 73 -2.18 4.26 -0.25
CA ASP A 73 -2.54 4.53 1.14
C ASP A 73 -3.88 3.86 1.50
N GLN A 74 -4.41 4.12 2.70
CA GLN A 74 -5.68 3.56 3.17
C GLN A 74 -6.89 3.93 2.29
N ASN A 75 -6.80 4.94 1.44
CA ASN A 75 -7.91 5.50 0.69
C ASN A 75 -7.69 5.50 -0.82
N THR A 76 -6.50 5.13 -1.30
CA THR A 76 -6.09 5.39 -2.68
C THR A 76 -5.41 4.17 -3.30
N VAL A 77 -5.94 3.76 -4.44
CA VAL A 77 -5.32 2.78 -5.34
C VAL A 77 -4.94 3.50 -6.63
N VAL A 78 -3.71 3.29 -7.11
CA VAL A 78 -3.29 3.73 -8.44
C VAL A 78 -3.49 2.59 -9.44
N THR A 79 -3.95 2.94 -10.63
CA THR A 79 -4.11 2.01 -11.75
C THR A 79 -3.81 2.72 -13.05
N HIS A 80 -3.80 1.94 -14.12
CA HIS A 80 -3.70 2.40 -15.50
C HIS A 80 -5.10 2.75 -16.03
N TYR A 81 -5.20 3.73 -16.92
CA TYR A 81 -6.47 4.18 -17.49
C TYR A 81 -6.29 4.59 -18.96
N ASP A 82 -6.55 3.63 -19.85
CA ASP A 82 -6.44 3.84 -21.28
C ASP A 82 -7.80 4.20 -21.90
N VAL A 83 -7.89 5.39 -22.46
CA VAL A 83 -8.99 5.83 -23.34
C VAL A 83 -8.46 6.50 -24.61
N SER A 84 -7.41 5.94 -25.22
CA SER A 84 -6.97 6.21 -26.60
C SER A 84 -6.06 7.42 -26.90
N ASN A 85 -5.22 7.91 -25.96
CA ASN A 85 -4.03 8.73 -26.28
C ASN A 85 -2.94 8.69 -25.17
N TYR A 86 -1.73 8.29 -25.56
CA TYR A 86 -0.58 7.82 -24.74
C TYR A 86 0.16 8.85 -23.84
N ALA A 87 -0.49 9.88 -23.32
CA ALA A 87 0.14 10.81 -22.38
C ALA A 87 -0.65 10.90 -21.06
N ASN A 88 0.02 10.62 -19.93
CA ASN A 88 -0.55 10.64 -18.57
C ASN A 88 -1.58 9.53 -18.30
N ASP A 89 -1.19 8.30 -18.64
CA ASP A 89 -2.02 7.10 -18.47
C ASP A 89 -2.00 6.56 -17.03
N ILE A 90 -2.51 7.39 -16.10
CA ILE A 90 -2.58 7.08 -14.68
C ILE A 90 -3.93 7.53 -14.12
N ALA A 91 -4.59 6.64 -13.37
CA ALA A 91 -5.80 6.95 -12.64
C ALA A 91 -5.64 6.64 -11.14
N LEU A 92 -6.33 7.42 -10.32
CA LEU A 92 -6.44 7.20 -8.88
C LEU A 92 -7.87 6.82 -8.55
N ILE A 93 -8.03 5.68 -7.89
CA ILE A 93 -9.30 5.21 -7.35
C ILE A 93 -9.32 5.55 -5.88
N ARG A 94 -10.28 6.37 -5.48
CA ARG A 94 -10.56 6.64 -4.06
C ARG A 94 -11.51 5.59 -3.52
N LEU A 95 -11.07 4.86 -2.51
CA LEU A 95 -11.89 3.86 -1.84
C LEU A 95 -12.99 4.54 -1.02
N ARG A 96 -14.19 3.94 -1.06
CA ARG A 96 -15.32 4.36 -0.21
C ARG A 96 -14.98 4.21 1.26
N ASP A 97 -14.51 3.02 1.62
CA ASP A 97 -14.07 2.67 2.97
C ASP A 97 -12.56 2.52 3.00
N ARG A 98 -11.95 2.85 4.16
CA ARG A 98 -10.51 2.73 4.32
C ARG A 98 -10.07 1.27 4.27
N ALA A 99 -9.03 1.00 3.50
CA ALA A 99 -8.35 -0.30 3.52
C ALA A 99 -7.78 -0.58 4.91
N ASP A 100 -8.02 -1.80 5.41
CA ASP A 100 -7.49 -2.26 6.69
C ASP A 100 -6.01 -2.64 6.57
N ILE A 101 -5.15 -1.63 6.70
CA ILE A 101 -3.69 -1.82 6.68
C ILE A 101 -3.15 -2.47 7.95
N THR A 102 -3.98 -2.94 8.89
CA THR A 102 -3.48 -3.72 10.04
C THR A 102 -3.08 -5.12 9.62
N GLN A 103 -3.75 -5.66 8.60
CA GLN A 103 -3.44 -6.94 7.99
C GLN A 103 -2.03 -6.93 7.40
N SER A 104 -1.34 -8.07 7.48
CA SER A 104 0.02 -8.21 6.97
C SER A 104 0.04 -8.16 5.44
N ASN A 105 -0.98 -8.71 4.79
CA ASN A 105 -1.17 -8.82 3.34
C ASN A 105 -1.79 -7.60 2.66
N VAL A 106 -2.04 -6.51 3.40
CA VAL A 106 -2.58 -5.27 2.86
C VAL A 106 -1.70 -4.11 3.33
N LYS A 107 -0.77 -3.66 2.49
CA LYS A 107 0.18 -2.58 2.81
C LYS A 107 0.45 -1.73 1.57
N PRO A 108 0.65 -0.42 1.73
CA PRO A 108 0.92 0.47 0.60
C PRO A 108 2.34 0.32 0.03
N ILE A 109 2.53 0.69 -1.24
CA ILE A 109 3.85 0.90 -1.84
C ILE A 109 4.36 2.32 -1.55
N CYS A 110 5.68 2.55 -1.62
CA CYS A 110 6.23 3.89 -1.54
C CYS A 110 6.31 4.53 -2.94
N LEU A 111 5.98 5.81 -3.04
CA LEU A 111 6.17 6.59 -4.27
C LEU A 111 7.62 7.12 -4.37
N PRO A 112 8.19 7.20 -5.58
CA PRO A 112 9.50 7.81 -5.81
C PRO A 112 9.38 9.35 -5.74
N VAL A 113 9.33 9.91 -4.54
CA VAL A 113 9.12 11.36 -4.32
C VAL A 113 10.35 12.21 -4.65
N THR A 114 11.55 11.61 -4.64
CA THR A 114 12.81 12.33 -4.91
C THR A 114 13.19 12.25 -6.39
N LYS A 115 14.03 13.17 -6.86
CA LYS A 115 14.51 13.17 -8.26
C LYS A 115 15.46 11.99 -8.51
N GLU A 116 16.18 11.60 -7.49
CA GLU A 116 17.14 10.50 -7.47
C GLU A 116 16.40 9.17 -7.68
N LEU A 117 15.31 8.94 -6.93
CA LEU A 117 14.48 7.74 -7.08
C LEU A 117 13.76 7.68 -8.43
N ARG A 118 13.40 8.82 -9.02
CA ARG A 118 12.81 8.88 -10.37
C ARG A 118 13.81 8.63 -11.49
N ARG A 119 15.09 8.92 -11.25
CA ARG A 119 16.19 8.76 -12.22
C ARG A 119 16.92 7.42 -12.08
N GLN A 120 16.68 6.66 -11.01
CA GLN A 120 17.11 5.27 -10.92
C GLN A 120 16.37 4.48 -11.99
N GLN A 121 16.99 4.39 -13.15
CA GLN A 121 16.60 3.55 -14.26
C GLN A 121 16.69 2.11 -13.74
N PHE A 122 15.55 1.56 -13.30
CA PHE A 122 15.45 0.13 -13.08
C PHE A 122 15.80 -0.51 -14.42
N TYR A 123 16.97 -1.17 -14.50
CA TYR A 123 17.24 -2.11 -15.58
C TYR A 123 15.98 -2.98 -15.71
N PRO A 124 15.45 -3.19 -16.92
CA PRO A 124 14.26 -3.99 -17.10
C PRO A 124 14.59 -5.39 -16.62
N LEU A 125 14.28 -5.67 -15.36
CA LEU A 125 14.17 -7.03 -14.89
C LEU A 125 12.97 -7.55 -15.70
N HIS A 126 13.26 -8.33 -16.73
CA HIS A 126 12.30 -9.13 -17.47
C HIS A 126 11.66 -10.12 -16.48
N THR A 127 10.80 -9.62 -15.60
CA THR A 127 9.92 -10.43 -14.79
C THR A 127 8.67 -10.62 -15.63
N ASN A 128 8.56 -11.78 -16.26
CA ASN A 128 7.27 -12.25 -16.76
C ASN A 128 6.35 -12.34 -15.55
N ILE A 129 5.39 -11.43 -15.44
CA ILE A 129 4.32 -11.52 -14.45
C ILE A 129 3.38 -12.61 -14.97
N VAL A 130 3.45 -13.80 -14.38
CA VAL A 130 2.46 -14.85 -14.63
C VAL A 130 1.21 -14.49 -13.85
N VAL A 131 0.19 -13.97 -14.52
CA VAL A 131 -1.16 -13.84 -13.98
C VAL A 131 -1.86 -15.16 -14.26
N HIS A 132 -2.29 -15.86 -13.20
CA HIS A 132 -3.11 -17.05 -13.36
C HIS A 132 -4.57 -16.59 -13.43
N GLU A 133 -5.24 -16.92 -14.54
CA GLU A 133 -6.70 -16.82 -14.69
C GLU A 133 -7.40 -17.88 -13.83
#